data_AF-A0A846BW51-F1
#
_entry.id   AF-A0A846BW51-F1
#
_cell.length_a   1.000
_cell.length_b   1.000
_cell.length_c   1.000
_cell.angle_alpha   90.00
_cell.angle_beta   90.00
_cell.angle_gamma   90.00
#
_symmetry.space_group_name_H-M   'P 1'
#
loop_
_entity.id
_entity.type
_entity.pdbx_description
1 polymer ?
#
loop_
_entity_poly.entity_id
_entity_poly.type
_entity_poly.pdbx_seq_one_letter_code
_entity_poly.pdbx_strand_id
1 'polypeptide(L)'
;MDRIQKNQLTKEKVVKFSIDVSDMMLTSQTSGLEASISELKARFPNYPVEKVIDVLKYARLGRLGSGDENQFSFVHRRFNEYFVVRRLIEEPERVPQDAIPTDSRWRDALVLYCEVAEEEQAKQIANFCWTEIREVIDNDVDMRDPQFLRMIHCLRFIREAFRARINCLEDFRGDLAAFIKKILHKDNQNILLQKIAVEAVGVLRDEDIDIAITQAIAIGDPWINETALRACRHLPRISDELKNAIIDYIDSFGLRVLFQNKNDLLFSLKLSDGFNEVRKFLQWRIADIYTFAIGFTICFALNPLATTLLTVAFYLIKVFLESINIKDSSLLVRLYPPMELLIEFQKLSLQKSRLMLGITTICAQLFIILNLENIYLHSQILWIYIKPFHYTSILFLFPIYYIFYYFRPLIKNIFQEFLDINFFMFIKKIPKIILVFIKTILQSIYEIFFTSSKYRFYLIVLFLFYLFLATLSILLNDFLKKHETILILIAAIISIIGTIIIFVGLIVFIITPYIRDWHRLRKLVRNEHLTRDDIEQQLKVYKTSWGRMGYINFLWNQNIRPTSNWTTNLPNYKDEASSLLARLEEKWLGLDR
;
A
#
# COMPACT_ATOMS: atom_id res chain seq x y z
N MET A 1 -53.42 -3.29 -23.01
CA MET A 1 -53.54 -2.19 -23.98
C MET A 1 -52.32 -1.29 -23.84
N ASP A 2 -51.65 -1.01 -24.96
CA ASP A 2 -50.48 -0.16 -24.99
C ASP A 2 -50.83 1.24 -24.44
N ARG A 3 -50.16 1.68 -23.37
CA ARG A 3 -50.42 2.98 -22.72
C ARG A 3 -50.18 4.13 -23.70
N ILE A 4 -49.36 3.89 -24.72
CA ILE A 4 -49.13 4.78 -25.86
C ILE A 4 -50.43 4.95 -26.68
N GLN A 5 -51.07 3.84 -27.07
CA GLN A 5 -52.34 3.86 -27.80
C GLN A 5 -53.45 4.51 -26.98
N LYS A 6 -53.56 4.19 -25.68
CA LYS A 6 -54.55 4.79 -24.77
C LYS A 6 -54.43 6.31 -24.72
N ASN A 7 -53.21 6.83 -24.74
CA ASN A 7 -52.93 8.26 -24.70
C ASN A 7 -52.93 8.94 -26.09
N GLN A 8 -53.22 8.20 -27.17
CA GLN A 8 -53.18 8.68 -28.57
C GLN A 8 -51.78 9.24 -28.93
N LEU A 9 -50.73 8.58 -28.47
CA LEU A 9 -49.34 8.94 -28.77
C LEU A 9 -48.73 7.94 -29.76
N THR A 10 -47.59 8.33 -30.35
CA THR A 10 -46.72 7.41 -31.08
C THR A 10 -45.44 7.17 -30.28
N LYS A 11 -44.77 6.04 -30.53
CA LYS A 11 -43.50 5.71 -29.87
C LYS A 11 -42.43 6.75 -30.16
N GLU A 12 -42.36 7.21 -31.40
CA GLU A 12 -41.42 8.22 -31.89
C GLU A 12 -41.61 9.54 -31.13
N LYS A 13 -42.86 9.94 -30.87
CA LYS A 13 -43.15 11.17 -30.11
C LYS A 13 -42.72 11.07 -28.65
N VAL A 14 -42.92 9.91 -28.01
CA VAL A 14 -42.47 9.66 -26.63
C VAL A 14 -40.94 9.67 -26.54
N VAL A 15 -40.27 9.01 -27.48
CA VAL A 15 -38.80 8.99 -27.54
C VAL A 15 -38.26 10.39 -27.80
N LYS A 16 -38.79 11.12 -28.79
CA LYS A 16 -38.31 12.46 -29.12
C LYS A 16 -38.48 13.44 -27.96
N PHE A 17 -39.63 13.40 -27.27
CA PHE A 17 -39.84 14.15 -26.03
C PHE A 17 -38.80 13.77 -24.96
N SER A 18 -38.49 12.48 -24.80
CA SER A 18 -37.51 12.03 -23.81
C SER A 18 -36.10 12.52 -24.13
N ILE A 19 -35.73 12.59 -25.43
CA ILE A 19 -34.49 13.19 -25.92
C ILE A 19 -34.46 14.69 -25.62
N ASP A 20 -35.50 15.42 -26.02
CA ASP A 20 -35.63 16.87 -25.79
C ASP A 20 -35.54 17.23 -24.29
N VAL A 21 -36.24 16.48 -23.42
CA VAL A 21 -36.21 16.71 -21.97
C VAL A 21 -34.85 16.38 -21.37
N SER A 22 -34.20 15.29 -21.81
CA SER A 22 -32.90 14.91 -21.28
C SER A 22 -31.82 15.93 -21.67
N ASP A 23 -31.82 16.37 -22.93
CA ASP A 23 -30.94 17.43 -23.44
C ASP A 23 -31.16 18.74 -22.67
N MET A 24 -32.42 19.12 -22.43
CA MET A 24 -32.77 20.28 -21.61
C MET A 24 -32.25 20.18 -20.18
N MET A 25 -32.45 19.03 -19.52
CA MET A 25 -31.97 18.79 -18.15
C MET A 25 -30.44 18.93 -18.06
N LEU A 26 -29.71 18.44 -19.06
CA LEU A 26 -28.26 18.48 -19.06
C LEU A 26 -27.67 19.86 -19.43
N THR A 27 -28.31 20.57 -20.36
CA THR A 27 -27.89 21.92 -20.80
C THR A 27 -28.33 23.02 -19.83
N SER A 28 -29.44 22.84 -19.13
CA SER A 28 -29.97 23.82 -18.18
C SER A 28 -29.13 23.88 -16.91
N GLN A 29 -28.63 25.07 -16.56
CA GLN A 29 -27.92 25.27 -15.29
C GLN A 29 -28.85 25.08 -14.08
N THR A 30 -30.13 25.45 -14.22
CA THR A 30 -31.11 25.52 -13.13
C THR A 30 -31.82 24.20 -12.86
N SER A 31 -32.09 23.39 -13.88
CA SER A 31 -32.98 22.23 -13.76
C SER A 31 -32.25 20.99 -13.21
N GLY A 32 -30.95 20.80 -13.52
CA GLY A 32 -30.23 19.60 -13.06
C GLY A 32 -30.86 18.32 -13.61
N LEU A 33 -31.12 17.31 -12.77
CA LEU A 33 -31.71 16.03 -13.22
C LEU A 33 -33.24 15.97 -13.10
N GLU A 34 -33.88 17.05 -12.67
CA GLU A 34 -35.33 17.09 -12.43
C GLU A 34 -35.92 18.38 -13.04
N ALA A 35 -37.18 18.35 -13.46
CA ALA A 35 -37.82 19.52 -14.04
C ALA A 35 -39.30 19.54 -13.67
N SER A 36 -39.83 20.72 -13.30
CA SER A 36 -41.26 20.82 -12.97
C SER A 36 -42.12 20.56 -14.20
N ILE A 37 -43.31 19.97 -14.02
CA ILE A 37 -44.24 19.77 -15.16
C ILE A 37 -44.58 21.12 -15.83
N SER A 38 -44.71 22.19 -15.05
CA SER A 38 -44.98 23.54 -15.55
C SER A 38 -43.86 24.04 -16.46
N GLU A 39 -42.60 23.85 -16.06
CA GLU A 39 -41.43 24.18 -16.88
C GLU A 39 -41.39 23.36 -18.17
N LEU A 40 -41.65 22.05 -18.08
CA LEU A 40 -41.70 21.17 -19.25
C LEU A 40 -42.81 21.58 -20.24
N LYS A 41 -43.99 21.97 -19.74
CA LYS A 41 -45.08 22.48 -20.58
C LYS A 41 -44.72 23.79 -21.25
N ALA A 42 -44.08 24.71 -20.52
CA ALA A 42 -43.65 26.00 -21.04
C ALA A 42 -42.58 25.86 -22.13
N ARG A 43 -41.62 24.94 -21.93
CA ARG A 43 -40.50 24.73 -22.86
C ARG A 43 -40.86 23.86 -24.06
N PHE A 44 -41.83 22.96 -23.91
CA PHE A 44 -42.24 21.99 -24.94
C PHE A 44 -43.74 22.07 -25.25
N PRO A 45 -44.27 23.23 -25.69
CA PRO A 45 -45.72 23.44 -25.88
C PRO A 45 -46.34 22.53 -26.95
N ASN A 46 -45.53 22.03 -27.89
CA ASN A 46 -45.97 21.13 -28.96
C ASN A 46 -46.14 19.67 -28.49
N TYR A 47 -45.73 19.35 -27.27
CA TYR A 47 -45.83 18.02 -26.70
C TYR A 47 -46.99 17.92 -25.69
N PRO A 48 -47.75 16.82 -25.70
CA PRO A 48 -48.71 16.52 -24.65
C PRO A 48 -47.98 15.99 -23.41
N VAL A 49 -47.24 16.89 -22.73
CA VAL A 49 -46.28 16.59 -21.66
C VAL A 49 -46.81 15.58 -20.64
N GLU A 50 -48.00 15.81 -20.08
CA GLU A 50 -48.58 14.94 -19.05
C GLU A 50 -48.85 13.52 -19.55
N LYS A 51 -49.34 13.39 -20.79
CA LYS A 51 -49.61 12.08 -21.39
C LYS A 51 -48.31 11.31 -21.64
N VAL A 52 -47.26 12.00 -22.10
CA VAL A 52 -45.95 11.38 -22.30
C VAL A 52 -45.35 10.95 -20.96
N ILE A 53 -45.44 11.78 -19.93
CA ILE A 53 -44.99 11.45 -18.58
C ILE A 53 -45.77 10.26 -18.01
N ASP A 54 -47.09 10.17 -18.20
CA ASP A 54 -47.89 9.00 -17.78
C ASP A 54 -47.40 7.70 -18.47
N VAL A 55 -47.07 7.76 -19.76
CA VAL A 55 -46.45 6.64 -20.47
C VAL A 55 -45.08 6.29 -19.89
N LEU A 56 -44.20 7.27 -19.68
CA LEU A 56 -42.87 7.05 -19.12
C LEU A 56 -42.92 6.48 -17.69
N LYS A 57 -43.87 6.94 -16.87
CA LYS A 57 -44.12 6.41 -15.52
C LYS A 57 -44.63 4.97 -15.57
N TYR A 58 -45.58 4.69 -16.47
CA TYR A 58 -46.09 3.33 -16.67
C TYR A 58 -44.99 2.36 -17.12
N ALA A 59 -44.10 2.81 -18.01
CA ALA A 59 -42.95 2.05 -18.49
C ALA A 59 -41.78 1.97 -17.48
N ARG A 60 -41.90 2.62 -16.30
CA ARG A 60 -40.84 2.75 -15.29
C ARG A 60 -39.55 3.38 -15.83
N LEU A 61 -39.67 4.32 -16.75
CA LEU A 61 -38.55 5.12 -17.27
C LEU A 61 -38.51 6.51 -16.61
N GLY A 62 -39.67 7.06 -16.26
CA GLY A 62 -39.82 8.33 -15.56
C GLY A 62 -40.50 8.19 -14.19
N ARG A 63 -40.29 9.17 -13.33
CA ARG A 63 -40.97 9.32 -12.04
C ARG A 63 -41.38 10.77 -11.82
N LEU A 64 -42.40 10.95 -10.99
CA LEU A 64 -42.82 12.26 -10.48
C LEU A 64 -42.52 12.31 -8.98
N GLY A 65 -41.86 13.39 -8.54
CA GLY A 65 -41.63 13.68 -7.14
C GLY A 65 -42.95 13.94 -6.40
N SER A 66 -42.95 13.70 -5.09
CA SER A 66 -44.12 13.89 -4.22
C SER A 66 -44.31 15.31 -3.70
N GLY A 67 -43.46 16.26 -4.13
CA GLY A 67 -43.56 17.67 -3.74
C GLY A 67 -44.60 18.45 -4.55
N ASP A 68 -44.94 19.64 -4.07
CA ASP A 68 -46.00 20.49 -4.63
C ASP A 68 -45.81 20.85 -6.12
N GLU A 69 -44.56 20.88 -6.59
CA GLU A 69 -44.23 21.21 -7.99
C GLU A 69 -44.32 20.03 -8.96
N ASN A 70 -44.63 18.81 -8.50
CA ASN A 70 -44.65 17.58 -9.31
C ASN A 70 -43.43 17.47 -10.24
N GLN A 71 -42.22 17.43 -9.68
CA GLN A 71 -40.99 17.41 -10.47
C GLN A 71 -40.82 16.07 -11.20
N PHE A 72 -40.61 16.12 -12.51
CA PHE A 72 -40.30 14.97 -13.35
C PHE A 72 -38.81 14.70 -13.35
N SER A 73 -38.44 13.43 -13.15
CA SER A 73 -37.08 12.95 -13.37
C SER A 73 -37.09 11.54 -13.98
N PHE A 74 -36.01 11.17 -14.64
CA PHE A 74 -35.84 9.77 -15.05
C PHE A 74 -35.62 8.90 -13.81
N VAL A 75 -36.13 7.67 -13.81
CA VAL A 75 -35.97 6.77 -12.64
C VAL A 75 -34.51 6.48 -12.32
N HIS A 76 -33.64 6.56 -13.33
CA HIS A 76 -32.22 6.32 -13.21
C HIS A 76 -31.45 7.26 -14.14
N ARG A 77 -30.31 7.77 -13.68
CA ARG A 77 -29.46 8.72 -14.43
C ARG A 77 -29.06 8.19 -15.81
N ARG A 78 -28.78 6.88 -15.92
CA ARG A 78 -28.44 6.20 -17.19
C ARG A 78 -29.49 6.39 -18.30
N PHE A 79 -30.77 6.58 -17.96
CA PHE A 79 -31.78 6.86 -18.99
C PHE A 79 -31.64 8.28 -19.56
N ASN A 80 -31.37 9.27 -18.71
CA ASN A 80 -31.07 10.63 -19.16
C ASN A 80 -29.83 10.62 -20.07
N GLU A 81 -28.75 9.97 -19.64
CA GLU A 81 -27.52 9.80 -20.45
C GLU A 81 -27.82 9.14 -21.80
N TYR A 82 -28.58 8.04 -21.82
CA TYR A 82 -28.98 7.36 -23.06
C TYR A 82 -29.69 8.31 -24.03
N PHE A 83 -30.68 9.06 -23.56
CA PHE A 83 -31.44 9.98 -24.40
C PHE A 83 -30.61 11.21 -24.84
N VAL A 84 -29.68 11.70 -24.03
CA VAL A 84 -28.71 12.71 -24.45
C VAL A 84 -27.80 12.16 -25.54
N VAL A 85 -27.27 10.95 -25.38
CA VAL A 85 -26.39 10.34 -26.39
C VAL A 85 -27.12 10.13 -27.70
N ARG A 86 -28.41 9.79 -27.67
CA ARG A 86 -29.26 9.74 -28.87
C ARG A 86 -29.28 11.09 -29.61
N ARG A 87 -29.38 12.21 -28.88
CA ARG A 87 -29.27 13.56 -29.48
C ARG A 87 -27.90 13.76 -30.13
N LEU A 88 -26.83 13.42 -29.43
CA LEU A 88 -25.46 13.63 -29.91
C LEU A 88 -25.11 12.77 -31.14
N ILE A 89 -25.72 11.60 -31.29
CA ILE A 89 -25.58 10.78 -32.50
C ILE A 89 -26.32 11.43 -33.69
N GLU A 90 -27.49 12.01 -33.44
CA GLU A 90 -28.29 12.69 -34.48
C GLU A 90 -27.69 14.05 -34.89
N GLU A 91 -26.98 14.72 -33.97
CA GLU A 91 -26.36 16.04 -34.14
C GLU A 91 -24.89 16.02 -33.63
N PRO A 92 -23.94 15.34 -34.32
CA PRO A 92 -22.55 15.18 -33.86
C PRO A 92 -21.79 16.49 -33.64
N GLU A 93 -22.15 17.55 -34.36
CA GLU A 93 -21.58 18.89 -34.23
C GLU A 93 -21.87 19.55 -32.88
N ARG A 94 -22.83 19.03 -32.11
CA ARG A 94 -23.16 19.53 -30.77
C ARG A 94 -22.36 18.90 -29.65
N VAL A 95 -21.50 17.92 -29.93
CA VAL A 95 -20.73 17.21 -28.90
C VAL A 95 -19.81 18.21 -28.16
N PRO A 96 -20.04 18.47 -26.86
CA PRO A 96 -19.29 19.49 -26.14
C PRO A 96 -17.95 18.92 -25.63
N GLN A 97 -16.97 18.77 -26.52
CA GLN A 97 -15.68 18.16 -26.19
C GLN A 97 -14.93 18.93 -25.07
N ASP A 98 -15.04 20.25 -25.05
CA ASP A 98 -14.47 21.13 -24.00
C ASP A 98 -15.05 20.90 -22.60
N ALA A 99 -16.12 20.11 -22.50
CA ALA A 99 -16.74 19.73 -21.24
C ALA A 99 -16.00 18.56 -20.55
N ILE A 100 -15.10 17.87 -21.27
CA ILE A 100 -14.28 16.75 -20.75
C ILE A 100 -13.22 17.25 -19.76
N PRO A 101 -12.37 18.25 -20.09
CA PRO A 101 -11.27 18.64 -19.22
C PRO A 101 -11.72 19.35 -17.93
N THR A 102 -13.00 19.69 -17.81
CA THR A 102 -13.60 20.39 -16.66
C THR A 102 -14.43 19.49 -15.74
N ASP A 103 -14.50 18.17 -16.02
CA ASP A 103 -15.34 17.18 -15.29
C ASP A 103 -16.78 17.65 -15.08
N SER A 104 -17.32 18.24 -16.14
CA SER A 104 -18.65 18.80 -16.18
C SER A 104 -19.75 17.73 -16.09
N ARG A 105 -21.01 18.17 -16.02
CA ARG A 105 -22.20 17.31 -16.04
C ARG A 105 -22.25 16.37 -17.26
N TRP A 106 -21.56 16.72 -18.35
CA TRP A 106 -21.54 15.99 -19.61
C TRP A 106 -20.69 14.72 -19.59
N ARG A 107 -19.77 14.57 -18.62
CA ARG A 107 -18.76 13.49 -18.67
C ARG A 107 -19.34 12.11 -18.90
N ASP A 108 -20.32 11.68 -18.10
CA ASP A 108 -20.88 10.33 -18.22
C ASP A 108 -21.63 10.12 -19.55
N ALA A 109 -22.30 11.16 -20.06
CA ALA A 109 -22.94 11.11 -21.37
C ALA A 109 -21.90 11.04 -22.49
N LEU A 110 -20.77 11.76 -22.37
CA LEU A 110 -19.67 11.72 -23.33
C LEU A 110 -18.94 10.38 -23.32
N VAL A 111 -18.78 9.74 -22.14
CA VAL A 111 -18.26 8.37 -22.03
C VAL A 111 -19.16 7.42 -22.82
N LEU A 112 -20.47 7.43 -22.55
CA LEU A 112 -21.43 6.59 -23.26
C LEU A 112 -21.47 6.91 -24.76
N TYR A 113 -21.37 8.19 -25.15
CA TYR A 113 -21.29 8.60 -26.55
C TYR A 113 -20.07 7.95 -27.23
N CYS A 114 -18.88 8.03 -26.64
CA CYS A 114 -17.67 7.41 -27.21
C CYS A 114 -17.79 5.88 -27.36
N GLU A 115 -18.57 5.21 -26.50
CA GLU A 115 -18.81 3.77 -26.60
C GLU A 115 -19.66 3.39 -27.83
N VAL A 116 -20.54 4.28 -28.31
CA VAL A 116 -21.53 3.97 -29.37
C VAL A 116 -21.40 4.82 -30.64
N ALA A 117 -20.63 5.91 -30.61
CA ALA A 117 -20.42 6.81 -31.74
C ALA A 117 -19.67 6.13 -32.89
N GLU A 118 -19.67 6.74 -34.06
CA GLU A 118 -18.83 6.27 -35.17
C GLU A 118 -17.34 6.32 -34.78
N GLU A 119 -16.53 5.41 -35.32
CA GLU A 119 -15.12 5.27 -34.93
C GLU A 119 -14.33 6.57 -35.11
N GLU A 120 -14.54 7.27 -36.22
CA GLU A 120 -13.86 8.53 -36.52
C GLU A 120 -14.23 9.65 -35.53
N GLN A 121 -15.49 9.73 -35.12
CA GLN A 121 -15.94 10.69 -34.09
C GLN A 121 -15.31 10.37 -32.72
N ALA A 122 -15.26 9.09 -32.36
CA ALA A 122 -14.62 8.65 -31.12
C ALA A 122 -13.09 8.92 -31.14
N LYS A 123 -12.41 8.68 -32.27
CA LYS A 123 -10.99 9.04 -32.47
C LYS A 123 -10.74 10.53 -32.33
N GLN A 124 -11.61 11.39 -32.87
CA GLN A 124 -11.48 12.85 -32.72
C GLN A 124 -11.50 13.26 -31.24
N ILE A 125 -12.41 12.71 -30.44
CA ILE A 125 -12.48 12.98 -29.00
C ILE A 125 -11.25 12.44 -28.27
N ALA A 126 -10.79 11.24 -28.63
CA ALA A 126 -9.57 10.67 -28.07
C ALA A 126 -8.34 11.56 -28.32
N ASN A 127 -8.17 12.03 -29.57
CA ASN A 127 -7.09 12.92 -29.97
C ASN A 127 -7.18 14.31 -29.31
N PHE A 128 -8.40 14.83 -29.10
CA PHE A 128 -8.61 16.04 -28.30
C PHE A 128 -8.09 15.85 -26.87
N CYS A 129 -8.49 14.75 -26.20
CA CYS A 129 -8.02 14.44 -24.85
C CYS A 129 -6.49 14.27 -24.79
N TRP A 130 -5.90 13.62 -25.80
CA TRP A 130 -4.46 13.47 -25.88
C TRP A 130 -3.73 14.80 -26.08
N THR A 131 -4.30 15.72 -26.87
CA THR A 131 -3.73 17.05 -27.09
C THR A 131 -3.66 17.84 -25.77
N GLU A 132 -4.73 17.82 -24.97
CA GLU A 132 -4.77 18.42 -23.64
C GLU A 132 -3.74 17.83 -22.67
N ILE A 133 -3.55 16.50 -22.73
CA ILE A 133 -2.55 15.80 -21.93
C ILE A 133 -1.14 16.20 -22.37
N ARG A 134 -0.87 16.23 -23.68
CA ARG A 134 0.44 16.54 -24.25
C ARG A 134 0.86 17.97 -23.94
N GLU A 135 -0.07 18.92 -23.94
CA GLU A 135 0.22 20.32 -23.58
C GLU A 135 0.79 20.47 -22.16
N VAL A 136 0.30 19.68 -21.20
CA VAL A 136 0.87 19.65 -19.83
C VAL A 136 2.28 19.05 -19.82
N ILE A 137 2.51 18.01 -20.62
CA ILE A 137 3.79 17.31 -20.70
C ILE A 137 4.87 18.20 -21.32
N ASP A 138 4.56 18.79 -22.47
CA ASP A 138 5.52 19.55 -23.28
C ASP A 138 5.95 20.84 -22.56
N ASN A 139 5.05 21.42 -21.77
CA ASN A 139 5.30 22.66 -21.03
C ASN A 139 5.72 22.46 -19.57
N ASP A 140 5.90 21.20 -19.12
CA ASP A 140 6.23 20.85 -17.73
C ASP A 140 5.33 21.56 -16.70
N VAL A 141 4.02 21.54 -16.96
CA VAL A 141 3.05 22.34 -16.21
C VAL A 141 2.94 21.84 -14.77
N ASP A 142 3.02 22.78 -13.84
CA ASP A 142 2.94 22.54 -12.40
C ASP A 142 1.53 22.06 -11.98
N MET A 143 1.46 21.20 -10.94
CA MET A 143 0.19 20.72 -10.37
C MET A 143 -0.81 21.81 -9.97
N ARG A 144 -0.32 23.02 -9.68
CA ARG A 144 -1.12 24.17 -9.27
C ARG A 144 -1.85 24.82 -10.43
N ASP A 145 -1.42 24.54 -11.66
CA ASP A 145 -2.03 25.09 -12.85
C ASP A 145 -3.36 24.37 -13.15
N PRO A 146 -4.44 25.10 -13.48
CA PRO A 146 -5.70 24.50 -13.92
C PRO A 146 -5.55 23.50 -15.08
N GLN A 147 -4.55 23.69 -15.95
CA GLN A 147 -4.25 22.78 -17.06
C GLN A 147 -3.81 21.40 -16.56
N PHE A 148 -3.18 21.29 -15.39
CA PHE A 148 -2.86 19.99 -14.80
C PHE A 148 -4.11 19.18 -14.44
N LEU A 149 -5.15 19.84 -13.90
CA LEU A 149 -6.44 19.19 -13.64
C LEU A 149 -7.12 18.77 -14.94
N ARG A 150 -7.04 19.60 -15.99
CA ARG A 150 -7.54 19.26 -17.33
C ARG A 150 -6.93 17.97 -17.86
N MET A 151 -5.61 17.82 -17.78
CA MET A 151 -4.92 16.57 -18.12
C MET A 151 -5.45 15.39 -17.30
N ILE A 152 -5.62 15.52 -15.98
CA ILE A 152 -6.15 14.43 -15.13
C ILE A 152 -7.54 13.99 -15.61
N HIS A 153 -8.42 14.94 -15.89
CA HIS A 153 -9.77 14.66 -16.36
C HIS A 153 -9.76 13.98 -17.74
N CYS A 154 -8.94 14.45 -18.67
CA CYS A 154 -8.74 13.82 -19.98
C CYS A 154 -8.18 12.39 -19.85
N LEU A 155 -7.20 12.14 -18.99
CA LEU A 155 -6.60 10.81 -18.83
C LEU A 155 -7.61 9.80 -18.25
N ARG A 156 -8.43 10.24 -17.28
CA ARG A 156 -9.51 9.42 -16.73
C ARG A 156 -10.64 9.19 -17.71
N PHE A 157 -10.98 10.21 -18.51
CA PHE A 157 -11.93 10.08 -19.60
C PHE A 157 -11.46 9.03 -20.60
N ILE A 158 -10.19 9.07 -21.03
CA ILE A 158 -9.60 8.06 -21.92
C ILE A 158 -9.77 6.66 -21.35
N ARG A 159 -9.40 6.47 -20.07
CA ARG A 159 -9.53 5.19 -19.37
C ARG A 159 -10.96 4.65 -19.40
N GLU A 160 -11.96 5.50 -19.16
CA GLU A 160 -13.36 5.08 -19.05
C GLU A 160 -13.99 4.85 -20.42
N ALA A 161 -13.88 5.83 -21.32
CA ALA A 161 -14.55 5.85 -22.60
C ALA A 161 -13.99 4.84 -23.61
N PHE A 162 -12.68 4.57 -23.57
CA PHE A 162 -12.01 3.81 -24.63
C PHE A 162 -11.53 2.42 -24.22
N ARG A 163 -11.82 1.97 -23.00
CA ARG A 163 -11.43 0.63 -22.54
C ARG A 163 -11.99 -0.50 -23.41
N ALA A 164 -13.19 -0.34 -23.97
CA ALA A 164 -13.78 -1.30 -24.90
C ALA A 164 -13.50 -0.97 -26.38
N ARG A 165 -12.87 0.17 -26.68
CA ARG A 165 -12.63 0.70 -28.04
C ARG A 165 -11.19 1.14 -28.21
N ILE A 166 -10.26 0.27 -27.82
CA ILE A 166 -8.83 0.52 -27.79
C ILE A 166 -8.28 0.96 -29.17
N ASN A 167 -8.86 0.48 -30.27
CA ASN A 167 -8.48 0.85 -31.64
C ASN A 167 -8.55 2.36 -31.90
N CYS A 168 -9.42 3.10 -31.19
CA CYS A 168 -9.53 4.55 -31.32
C CYS A 168 -8.33 5.31 -30.73
N LEU A 169 -7.44 4.62 -29.99
CA LEU A 169 -6.27 5.20 -29.35
C LEU A 169 -4.98 4.96 -30.14
N GLU A 170 -4.99 4.13 -31.19
CA GLU A 170 -3.76 3.62 -31.83
C GLU A 170 -2.83 4.72 -32.34
N ASP A 171 -3.37 5.86 -32.76
CA ASP A 171 -2.59 7.02 -33.25
C ASP A 171 -1.58 7.54 -32.22
N PHE A 172 -1.90 7.44 -30.93
CA PHE A 172 -1.08 7.96 -29.83
C PHE A 172 -0.84 6.97 -28.68
N ARG A 173 -1.30 5.73 -28.80
CA ARG A 173 -1.23 4.71 -27.73
C ARG A 173 0.21 4.45 -27.27
N GLY A 174 1.16 4.47 -28.19
CA GLY A 174 2.59 4.35 -27.89
C GLY A 174 3.13 5.53 -27.08
N ASP A 175 2.74 6.76 -27.45
CA ASP A 175 3.16 7.96 -26.73
C ASP A 175 2.51 8.03 -25.35
N LEU A 176 1.24 7.61 -25.23
CA LEU A 176 0.56 7.47 -23.94
C LEU A 176 1.26 6.45 -23.04
N ALA A 177 1.72 5.32 -23.59
CA ALA A 177 2.51 4.35 -22.85
C ALA A 177 3.84 4.94 -22.37
N ALA A 178 4.56 5.66 -23.25
CA ALA A 178 5.81 6.33 -22.89
C ALA A 178 5.59 7.37 -21.77
N PHE A 179 4.52 8.15 -21.85
CA PHE A 179 4.12 9.10 -20.82
C PHE A 179 3.81 8.44 -19.47
N ILE A 180 3.00 7.38 -19.46
CA ILE A 180 2.67 6.65 -18.22
C ILE A 180 3.95 6.07 -17.60
N LYS A 181 4.82 5.43 -18.40
CA LYS A 181 6.11 4.91 -17.92
C LYS A 181 7.01 6.02 -17.33
N LYS A 182 7.03 7.21 -17.94
CA LYS A 182 7.75 8.38 -17.40
C LYS A 182 7.20 8.80 -16.04
N ILE A 183 5.87 8.85 -15.86
CA ILE A 183 5.24 9.18 -14.57
C ILE A 183 5.57 8.13 -13.51
N LEU A 184 5.55 6.85 -13.87
CA LEU A 184 5.80 5.73 -12.95
C LEU A 184 7.27 5.51 -12.63
N HIS A 185 8.15 6.39 -13.11
CA HIS A 185 9.55 6.39 -12.69
C HIS A 185 9.66 6.64 -11.18
N LYS A 186 10.56 5.90 -10.52
CA LYS A 186 10.73 5.88 -9.06
C LYS A 186 11.07 7.24 -8.44
N ASP A 187 11.68 8.13 -9.22
CA ASP A 187 12.08 9.46 -8.76
C ASP A 187 10.93 10.46 -8.72
N ASN A 188 9.81 10.17 -9.40
CA ASN A 188 8.62 11.02 -9.34
C ASN A 188 7.99 10.94 -7.94
N GLN A 189 7.82 12.11 -7.30
CA GLN A 189 7.28 12.21 -5.94
C GLN A 189 5.75 12.38 -5.90
N ASN A 190 5.10 12.56 -7.05
CA ASN A 190 3.67 12.81 -7.15
C ASN A 190 2.86 11.51 -7.13
N ILE A 191 2.53 11.05 -5.92
CA ILE A 191 1.77 9.81 -5.68
C ILE A 191 0.40 9.85 -6.36
N LEU A 192 -0.29 11.01 -6.35
CA LEU A 192 -1.61 11.15 -6.95
C LEU A 192 -1.55 10.93 -8.47
N LEU A 193 -0.61 11.59 -9.15
CA LEU A 193 -0.44 11.43 -10.59
C LEU A 193 0.00 10.02 -10.96
N GLN A 194 0.91 9.42 -10.19
CA GLN A 194 1.31 8.02 -10.36
C GLN A 194 0.10 7.09 -10.25
N LYS A 195 -0.74 7.24 -9.23
CA LYS A 195 -1.97 6.46 -9.08
C LYS A 195 -2.89 6.61 -10.29
N ILE A 196 -3.13 7.85 -10.75
CA ILE A 196 -4.00 8.09 -11.92
C ILE A 196 -3.42 7.45 -13.19
N ALA A 197 -2.10 7.52 -13.38
CA ALA A 197 -1.42 6.87 -14.49
C ALA A 197 -1.59 5.33 -14.44
N VAL A 198 -1.45 4.72 -13.25
CA VAL A 198 -1.72 3.28 -13.07
C VAL A 198 -3.17 2.92 -13.41
N GLU A 199 -4.14 3.75 -13.05
CA GLU A 199 -5.54 3.50 -13.41
C GLU A 199 -5.77 3.51 -14.92
N ALA A 200 -5.01 4.31 -15.67
CA ALA A 200 -5.09 4.41 -17.13
C ALA A 200 -4.35 3.28 -17.85
N VAL A 201 -3.54 2.47 -17.17
CA VAL A 201 -2.76 1.39 -17.79
C VAL A 201 -3.63 0.41 -18.61
N GLY A 202 -4.88 0.18 -18.20
CA GLY A 202 -5.78 -0.76 -18.90
C GLY A 202 -6.11 -0.41 -20.35
N VAL A 203 -5.73 0.77 -20.86
CA VAL A 203 -5.87 1.16 -22.27
C VAL A 203 -4.58 1.02 -23.09
N LEU A 204 -3.46 0.66 -22.46
CA LEU A 204 -2.17 0.42 -23.11
C LEU A 204 -2.12 -0.96 -23.78
N ARG A 205 -1.10 -1.20 -24.61
CA ARG A 205 -0.83 -2.52 -25.22
C ARG A 205 -0.41 -3.52 -24.15
N ASP A 206 -0.71 -4.80 -24.33
CA ASP A 206 -0.44 -5.85 -23.34
C ASP A 206 1.02 -5.85 -22.86
N GLU A 207 1.97 -5.63 -23.78
CA GLU A 207 3.41 -5.50 -23.48
C GLU A 207 3.74 -4.27 -22.62
N ASP A 208 3.08 -3.14 -22.86
CA ASP A 208 3.26 -1.91 -22.08
C ASP A 208 2.55 -1.99 -20.72
N ILE A 209 1.43 -2.70 -20.63
CA ILE A 209 0.70 -2.93 -19.38
C ILE A 209 1.62 -3.62 -18.37
N ASP A 210 2.26 -4.71 -18.78
CA ASP A 210 3.09 -5.52 -17.87
C ASP A 210 4.29 -4.71 -17.33
N ILE A 211 4.96 -3.96 -18.21
CA ILE A 211 6.07 -3.07 -17.85
C ILE A 211 5.60 -1.96 -16.90
N ALA A 212 4.50 -1.28 -17.22
CA ALA A 212 3.99 -0.17 -16.42
C ALA A 212 3.55 -0.63 -15.02
N ILE A 213 2.87 -1.78 -14.90
CA ILE A 213 2.46 -2.32 -13.60
C ILE A 213 3.69 -2.75 -12.78
N THR A 214 4.69 -3.36 -13.42
CA THR A 214 5.95 -3.73 -12.75
C THR A 214 6.65 -2.49 -12.17
N GLN A 215 6.75 -1.41 -12.95
CA GLN A 215 7.28 -0.13 -12.49
C GLN A 215 6.45 0.43 -11.33
N ALA A 216 5.12 0.39 -11.44
CA ALA A 216 4.22 0.87 -10.39
C ALA A 216 4.45 0.14 -9.06
N ILE A 217 4.56 -1.20 -9.10
CA ILE A 217 4.80 -2.01 -7.89
C ILE A 217 6.17 -1.68 -7.27
N ALA A 218 7.18 -1.43 -8.10
CA ALA A 218 8.54 -1.09 -7.69
C ALA A 218 8.65 0.28 -6.98
N ILE A 219 7.65 1.16 -7.11
CA ILE A 219 7.56 2.41 -6.33
C ILE A 219 7.45 2.09 -4.83
N GLY A 220 6.74 1.02 -4.46
CA GLY A 220 6.60 0.56 -3.08
C GLY A 220 5.62 1.38 -2.25
N ASP A 221 4.85 2.27 -2.87
CA ASP A 221 3.75 2.98 -2.21
C ASP A 221 2.52 2.05 -2.11
N PRO A 222 1.93 1.86 -0.91
CA PRO A 222 0.82 0.94 -0.73
C PRO A 222 -0.41 1.25 -1.60
N TRP A 223 -0.71 2.53 -1.84
CA TRP A 223 -1.88 2.93 -2.61
C TRP A 223 -1.68 2.72 -4.11
N ILE A 224 -0.49 3.05 -4.61
CA ILE A 224 -0.11 2.76 -6.00
C ILE A 224 -0.10 1.25 -6.23
N ASN A 225 0.52 0.47 -5.35
CA ASN A 225 0.61 -0.99 -5.50
C ASN A 225 -0.77 -1.66 -5.42
N GLU A 226 -1.67 -1.19 -4.56
CA GLU A 226 -3.07 -1.62 -4.54
C GLU A 226 -3.77 -1.33 -5.87
N THR A 227 -3.57 -0.13 -6.41
CA THR A 227 -4.15 0.28 -7.70
C THR A 227 -3.58 -0.57 -8.85
N ALA A 228 -2.28 -0.83 -8.83
CA ALA A 228 -1.57 -1.65 -9.81
C ALA A 228 -2.12 -3.07 -9.81
N LEU A 229 -2.26 -3.69 -8.64
CA LEU A 229 -2.82 -5.04 -8.50
C LEU A 229 -4.25 -5.14 -9.04
N ARG A 230 -5.08 -4.10 -8.84
CA ARG A 230 -6.43 -4.03 -9.41
C ARG A 230 -6.40 -3.87 -10.93
N ALA A 231 -5.45 -3.10 -11.47
CA ALA A 231 -5.29 -2.91 -12.91
C ALA A 231 -4.89 -4.22 -13.61
N CYS A 232 -4.18 -5.13 -12.94
CA CYS A 232 -3.79 -6.40 -13.55
C CYS A 232 -4.96 -7.32 -13.90
N ARG A 233 -6.19 -7.06 -13.43
CA ARG A 233 -7.39 -7.84 -13.81
C ARG A 233 -7.67 -7.84 -15.32
N HIS A 234 -7.03 -6.94 -16.07
CA HIS A 234 -7.14 -6.82 -17.52
C HIS A 234 -6.16 -7.73 -18.26
N LEU A 235 -5.14 -8.26 -17.58
CA LEU A 235 -4.13 -9.10 -18.19
C LEU A 235 -4.59 -10.57 -18.24
N PRO A 236 -4.62 -11.19 -19.45
CA PRO A 236 -4.87 -12.62 -19.58
C PRO A 236 -3.68 -13.45 -19.08
N ARG A 237 -2.47 -12.91 -19.21
CA ARG A 237 -1.20 -13.50 -18.76
C ARG A 237 -0.32 -12.41 -18.17
N ILE A 238 0.47 -12.76 -17.16
CA ILE A 238 1.46 -11.87 -16.55
C ILE A 238 2.85 -12.41 -16.86
N SER A 239 3.83 -11.51 -17.03
CA SER A 239 5.23 -11.90 -17.15
C SER A 239 5.77 -12.47 -15.84
N ASP A 240 6.90 -13.17 -15.92
CA ASP A 240 7.61 -13.63 -14.72
C ASP A 240 8.13 -12.46 -13.88
N GLU A 241 8.47 -11.32 -14.50
CA GLU A 241 8.91 -10.12 -13.81
C GLU A 241 7.78 -9.52 -12.97
N LEU A 242 6.61 -9.30 -13.59
CA LEU A 242 5.43 -8.81 -12.90
C LEU A 242 4.98 -9.77 -11.79
N LYS A 243 4.99 -11.08 -12.07
CA LYS A 243 4.69 -12.12 -11.08
C LYS A 243 5.58 -12.00 -9.85
N ASN A 244 6.90 -11.87 -10.04
CA ASN A 244 7.86 -11.74 -8.95
C ASN A 244 7.66 -10.42 -8.20
N ALA A 245 7.43 -9.32 -8.91
CA ALA A 245 7.13 -8.02 -8.29
C ALA A 245 5.89 -8.09 -7.37
N ILE A 246 4.82 -8.75 -7.82
CA ILE A 246 3.61 -8.94 -6.99
C ILE A 246 3.89 -9.85 -5.79
N ILE A 247 4.67 -10.91 -5.96
CA ILE A 247 5.09 -11.79 -4.85
C ILE A 247 5.87 -11.00 -3.81
N ASP A 248 6.85 -10.20 -4.23
CA ASP A 248 7.66 -9.37 -3.34
C ASP A 248 6.80 -8.33 -2.61
N TYR A 249 5.83 -7.73 -3.31
CA TYR A 249 4.86 -6.83 -2.70
C TYR A 249 4.01 -7.53 -1.63
N ILE A 250 3.45 -8.71 -1.92
CA ILE A 250 2.66 -9.48 -0.93
C ILE A 250 3.55 -9.94 0.23
N ASP A 251 4.81 -10.31 -0.01
CA ASP A 251 5.75 -10.73 1.04
C ASP A 251 6.09 -9.57 1.98
N SER A 252 6.11 -8.33 1.47
CA SER A 252 6.34 -7.12 2.25
C SER A 252 5.25 -6.83 3.29
N PHE A 253 4.05 -7.42 3.15
CA PHE A 253 2.97 -7.21 4.10
C PHE A 253 3.28 -7.82 5.47
N GLY A 254 3.11 -7.00 6.51
CA GLY A 254 3.09 -7.46 7.88
C GLY A 254 1.94 -8.46 8.12
N LEU A 255 2.15 -9.36 9.10
CA LEU A 255 1.18 -10.40 9.50
C LEU A 255 -0.26 -9.89 9.61
N ARG A 256 -0.43 -8.77 10.34
CA ARG A 256 -1.72 -8.17 10.61
C ARG A 256 -2.39 -7.67 9.32
N VAL A 257 -1.67 -6.92 8.50
CA VAL A 257 -2.18 -6.34 7.25
C VAL A 257 -2.57 -7.45 6.28
N LEU A 258 -1.71 -8.45 6.10
CA LEU A 258 -1.98 -9.60 5.25
C LEU A 258 -3.23 -10.35 5.71
N PHE A 259 -3.39 -10.57 7.01
CA PHE A 259 -4.55 -11.28 7.56
C PHE A 259 -5.85 -10.48 7.43
N GLN A 260 -5.80 -9.16 7.65
CA GLN A 260 -6.96 -8.27 7.47
C GLN A 260 -7.43 -8.23 6.01
N ASN A 261 -6.49 -8.20 5.06
CA ASN A 261 -6.78 -8.04 3.63
C ASN A 261 -6.84 -9.37 2.86
N LYS A 262 -6.69 -10.53 3.52
CA LYS A 262 -6.54 -11.83 2.84
C LYS A 262 -7.69 -12.18 1.91
N ASN A 263 -8.93 -11.84 2.30
CA ASN A 263 -10.12 -12.18 1.51
C ASN A 263 -10.18 -11.37 0.22
N ASP A 264 -9.88 -10.08 0.32
CA ASP A 264 -9.87 -9.17 -0.82
C ASP A 264 -8.73 -9.53 -1.79
N LEU A 265 -7.53 -9.80 -1.28
CA LEU A 265 -6.40 -10.24 -2.09
C LEU A 265 -6.68 -11.59 -2.78
N LEU A 266 -7.20 -12.58 -2.05
CA LEU A 266 -7.57 -13.87 -2.63
C LEU A 266 -8.67 -13.73 -3.68
N PHE A 267 -9.64 -12.85 -3.46
CA PHE A 267 -10.70 -12.56 -4.42
C PHE A 267 -10.12 -11.93 -5.68
N SER A 268 -9.30 -10.88 -5.56
CA SER A 268 -8.66 -10.21 -6.71
C SER A 268 -7.79 -11.17 -7.52
N LEU A 269 -6.96 -11.99 -6.87
CA LEU A 269 -6.10 -12.98 -7.52
C LEU A 269 -6.87 -14.18 -8.09
N LYS A 270 -8.16 -14.35 -7.75
CA LYS A 270 -9.01 -15.40 -8.34
C LYS A 270 -9.65 -14.96 -9.66
N LEU A 271 -9.68 -13.66 -9.96
CA LEU A 271 -10.38 -13.13 -11.14
C LEU A 271 -9.67 -13.42 -12.47
N SER A 272 -8.36 -13.71 -12.47
CA SER A 272 -7.59 -14.05 -13.68
C SER A 272 -6.70 -15.26 -13.44
N ASP A 273 -6.65 -16.17 -14.42
CA ASP A 273 -5.83 -17.39 -14.37
C ASP A 273 -4.32 -17.08 -14.35
N GLY A 274 -3.92 -15.91 -14.87
CA GLY A 274 -2.54 -15.43 -14.82
C GLY A 274 -1.98 -15.33 -13.39
N PHE A 275 -2.84 -15.17 -12.38
CA PHE A 275 -2.44 -15.07 -10.98
C PHE A 275 -2.37 -16.40 -10.23
N ASN A 276 -2.53 -17.54 -10.88
CA ASN A 276 -2.60 -18.83 -10.16
C ASN A 276 -1.37 -19.10 -9.28
N GLU A 277 -0.16 -18.76 -9.75
CA GLU A 277 1.07 -18.92 -8.97
C GLU A 277 1.14 -17.94 -7.79
N VAL A 278 0.82 -16.66 -8.02
CA VAL A 278 0.76 -15.63 -6.97
C VAL A 278 -0.28 -16.01 -5.91
N ARG A 279 -1.44 -16.53 -6.34
CA ARG A 279 -2.50 -17.00 -5.46
C ARG A 279 -2.05 -18.19 -4.61
N LYS A 280 -1.35 -19.17 -5.20
CA LYS A 280 -0.76 -20.29 -4.45
C LYS A 280 0.23 -19.80 -3.42
N PHE A 281 1.08 -18.82 -3.78
CA PHE A 281 1.99 -18.18 -2.83
C PHE A 281 1.24 -17.49 -1.68
N LEU A 282 0.20 -16.72 -1.98
CA LEU A 282 -0.62 -16.06 -0.96
C LEU A 282 -1.32 -17.08 -0.03
N GLN A 283 -1.91 -18.13 -0.59
CA GLN A 283 -2.53 -19.21 0.19
C GLN A 283 -1.52 -19.88 1.13
N TRP A 284 -0.31 -20.14 0.62
CA TRP A 284 0.77 -20.68 1.42
C TRP A 284 1.20 -19.71 2.52
N ARG A 285 1.34 -18.41 2.22
CA ARG A 285 1.60 -17.37 3.22
C ARG A 285 0.53 -17.30 4.31
N ILE A 286 -0.74 -17.48 3.95
CA ILE A 286 -1.85 -17.52 4.90
C ILE A 286 -1.80 -18.79 5.76
N ALA A 287 -1.58 -19.95 5.14
CA ALA A 287 -1.43 -21.22 5.85
C ALA A 287 -0.30 -21.14 6.87
N ASP A 288 0.81 -20.51 6.50
CA ASP A 288 1.92 -20.26 7.42
C ASP A 288 1.52 -19.41 8.65
N ILE A 289 0.73 -18.35 8.46
CA ILE A 289 0.23 -17.55 9.60
C ILE A 289 -0.54 -18.44 10.59
N TYR A 290 -1.37 -19.35 10.07
CA TYR A 290 -2.13 -20.28 10.90
C TYR A 290 -1.23 -21.29 11.61
N THR A 291 -0.28 -21.89 10.89
CA THR A 291 0.71 -22.81 11.49
C THR A 291 1.50 -22.13 12.59
N PHE A 292 1.97 -20.91 12.36
CA PHE A 292 2.67 -20.11 13.36
C PHE A 292 1.79 -19.84 14.59
N ALA A 293 0.54 -19.39 14.40
CA ALA A 293 -0.38 -19.11 15.51
C ALA A 293 -0.68 -20.35 16.36
N ILE A 294 -0.87 -21.51 15.71
CA ILE A 294 -1.07 -22.79 16.40
C ILE A 294 0.18 -23.19 17.18
N GLY A 295 1.36 -23.15 16.54
CA GLY A 295 2.64 -23.48 17.18
C GLY A 295 2.96 -22.57 18.38
N PHE A 296 2.71 -21.26 18.23
CA PHE A 296 2.84 -20.29 19.31
C PHE A 296 1.89 -20.60 20.47
N THR A 297 0.62 -20.90 20.19
CA THR A 297 -0.40 -21.24 21.21
C THR A 297 -0.01 -22.50 21.97
N ILE A 298 0.48 -23.53 21.28
CA ILE A 298 0.98 -24.75 21.91
C ILE A 298 2.18 -24.42 22.81
N CYS A 299 3.16 -23.66 22.33
CA CYS A 299 4.34 -23.30 23.14
C CYS A 299 3.96 -22.47 24.37
N PHE A 300 3.05 -21.52 24.22
CA PHE A 300 2.56 -20.70 25.32
C PHE A 300 1.80 -21.53 26.37
N ALA A 301 0.97 -22.49 25.95
CA ALA A 301 0.27 -23.41 26.85
C ALA A 301 1.24 -24.30 27.65
N LEU A 302 2.39 -24.64 27.05
CA LEU A 302 3.39 -25.52 27.66
C LEU A 302 4.37 -24.77 28.58
N ASN A 303 4.79 -23.56 28.21
CA ASN A 303 5.73 -22.77 29.00
C ASN A 303 5.48 -21.26 28.80
N PRO A 304 4.46 -20.69 29.49
CA PRO A 304 4.04 -19.31 29.26
C PRO A 304 5.15 -18.29 29.58
N LEU A 305 5.98 -18.56 30.60
CA LEU A 305 7.05 -17.65 31.01
C LEU A 305 8.17 -17.60 29.97
N ALA A 306 8.68 -18.74 29.52
CA ALA A 306 9.73 -18.79 28.50
C ALA A 306 9.25 -18.20 27.16
N THR A 307 8.04 -18.55 26.72
CA THR A 307 7.47 -18.01 25.48
C THR A 307 7.27 -16.49 25.56
N THR A 308 6.84 -15.96 26.70
CA THR A 308 6.71 -14.51 26.91
C THR A 308 8.06 -13.81 26.85
N LEU A 309 9.07 -14.32 27.57
CA LEU A 309 10.42 -13.73 27.56
C LEU A 309 11.03 -13.72 26.16
N LEU A 310 10.91 -14.84 25.43
CA LEU A 310 11.37 -14.91 24.04
C LEU A 310 10.64 -13.91 23.17
N THR A 311 9.31 -13.82 23.28
CA THR A 311 8.50 -12.88 22.48
C THR A 311 8.91 -11.43 22.74
N VAL A 312 9.14 -11.06 24.00
CA VAL A 312 9.63 -9.72 24.38
C VAL A 312 11.02 -9.49 23.80
N ALA A 313 11.96 -10.43 23.95
CA ALA A 313 13.29 -10.33 23.37
C ALA A 313 13.25 -10.15 21.85
N PHE A 314 12.36 -10.88 21.17
CA PHE A 314 12.14 -10.75 19.74
C PHE A 314 11.59 -9.40 19.32
N TYR A 315 10.58 -8.92 20.04
CA TYR A 315 10.03 -7.60 19.79
C TYR A 315 11.11 -6.52 19.96
N LEU A 316 11.94 -6.63 20.99
CA LEU A 316 13.05 -5.71 21.22
C LEU A 316 14.11 -5.80 20.12
N ILE A 317 14.50 -7.00 19.69
CA ILE A 317 15.44 -7.19 18.56
C ILE A 317 14.86 -6.58 17.28
N LYS A 318 13.59 -6.84 16.99
CA LYS A 318 12.91 -6.27 15.82
C LYS A 318 12.93 -4.74 15.86
N VAL A 319 12.48 -4.15 16.97
CA VAL A 319 12.46 -2.70 17.15
C VAL A 319 13.87 -2.11 17.08
N PHE A 320 14.87 -2.80 17.62
CA PHE A 320 16.27 -2.43 17.49
C PHE A 320 16.73 -2.42 16.02
N LEU A 321 16.46 -3.49 15.27
CA LEU A 321 16.79 -3.59 13.85
C LEU A 321 16.07 -2.55 12.99
N GLU A 322 14.80 -2.27 13.28
CA GLU A 322 14.02 -1.19 12.65
C GLU A 322 14.55 0.20 13.01
N SER A 323 15.10 0.37 14.21
CA SER A 323 15.73 1.64 14.63
C SER A 323 17.08 1.88 13.94
N ILE A 324 17.77 0.81 13.53
CA ILE A 324 19.00 0.84 12.71
C ILE A 324 18.64 1.07 11.24
N ASN A 325 17.61 1.85 10.93
CA ASN A 325 17.26 2.18 9.55
C ASN A 325 18.30 3.14 8.97
N ILE A 326 19.41 2.58 8.48
CA ILE A 326 20.55 3.28 7.89
C ILE A 326 20.08 3.84 6.54
N LYS A 327 19.52 5.05 6.56
CA LYS A 327 19.20 5.82 5.34
C LYS A 327 20.45 6.17 4.49
N ASP A 328 21.67 5.90 4.98
CA ASP A 328 22.97 6.11 4.30
C ASP A 328 23.72 4.79 3.98
N SER A 329 23.01 3.71 3.67
CA SER A 329 23.64 2.40 3.41
C SER A 329 24.58 2.41 2.19
N SER A 330 24.37 3.32 1.22
CA SER A 330 25.21 3.44 0.03
C SER A 330 26.65 3.89 0.34
N LEU A 331 26.85 4.68 1.40
CA LEU A 331 28.16 5.19 1.80
C LEU A 331 28.95 4.12 2.59
N LEU A 332 28.26 3.30 3.38
CA LEU A 332 28.82 2.16 4.10
C LEU A 332 29.15 0.97 3.18
N VAL A 333 28.32 0.69 2.17
CA VAL A 333 28.57 -0.37 1.16
C VAL A 333 29.79 -0.05 0.31
N ARG A 334 29.98 1.21 -0.11
CA ARG A 334 31.17 1.62 -0.90
C ARG A 334 32.47 1.49 -0.13
N LEU A 335 32.44 1.61 1.18
CA LEU A 335 33.64 1.59 2.02
C LEU A 335 34.02 0.17 2.47
N TYR A 336 33.06 -0.77 2.60
CA TYR A 336 33.33 -2.10 3.15
C TYR A 336 32.48 -3.23 2.52
N PRO A 337 33.03 -4.02 1.58
CA PRO A 337 32.34 -5.14 0.91
C PRO A 337 31.65 -6.18 1.82
N PRO A 338 32.19 -6.58 3.00
CA PRO A 338 31.49 -7.56 3.85
C PRO A 338 30.19 -7.02 4.49
N MET A 339 29.93 -5.71 4.45
CA MET A 339 28.65 -5.13 4.87
C MET A 339 27.48 -5.50 3.94
N GLU A 340 27.73 -5.93 2.71
CA GLU A 340 26.67 -6.45 1.83
C GLU A 340 25.96 -7.65 2.47
N LEU A 341 26.71 -8.52 3.14
CA LEU A 341 26.16 -9.72 3.79
C LEU A 341 25.33 -9.35 5.04
N LEU A 342 25.71 -8.29 5.74
CA LEU A 342 24.98 -7.78 6.89
C LEU A 342 23.73 -6.98 6.48
N ILE A 343 23.80 -6.25 5.37
CA ILE A 343 22.64 -5.56 4.77
C ILE A 343 21.68 -6.58 4.19
N GLU A 344 22.15 -7.63 3.52
CA GLU A 344 21.31 -8.74 3.09
C GLU A 344 20.73 -9.47 4.28
N PHE A 345 21.49 -9.72 5.35
CA PHE A 345 20.94 -10.27 6.60
C PHE A 345 19.92 -9.33 7.25
N GLN A 346 20.14 -8.01 7.22
CA GLN A 346 19.21 -7.02 7.76
C GLN A 346 17.93 -6.97 6.92
N LYS A 347 18.03 -6.93 5.59
CA LYS A 347 16.89 -7.06 4.67
C LYS A 347 16.15 -8.36 4.91
N LEU A 348 16.87 -9.48 5.05
CA LEU A 348 16.30 -10.79 5.38
C LEU A 348 15.60 -10.75 6.75
N SER A 349 16.17 -10.09 7.75
CA SER A 349 15.61 -10.01 9.10
C SER A 349 14.40 -9.07 9.20
N LEU A 350 14.40 -7.96 8.46
CA LEU A 350 13.34 -6.96 8.40
C LEU A 350 12.16 -7.45 7.55
N GLN A 351 12.45 -8.02 6.37
CA GLN A 351 11.42 -8.57 5.49
C GLN A 351 10.91 -9.94 5.98
N LYS A 352 11.75 -10.73 6.65
CA LYS A 352 11.46 -12.12 7.01
C LYS A 352 11.64 -12.34 8.51
N SER A 353 11.01 -11.49 9.32
CA SER A 353 10.97 -11.58 10.78
C SER A 353 10.56 -12.97 11.29
N ARG A 354 9.83 -13.75 10.49
CA ARG A 354 9.43 -15.14 10.77
C ARG A 354 10.60 -16.13 10.71
N LEU A 355 11.51 -15.99 9.74
CA LEU A 355 12.72 -16.82 9.66
C LEU A 355 13.58 -16.59 10.91
N MET A 356 13.75 -15.32 11.29
CA MET A 356 14.44 -14.98 12.54
C MET A 356 13.70 -15.56 13.74
N LEU A 357 12.38 -15.41 13.82
CA LEU A 357 11.62 -15.98 14.93
C LEU A 357 11.78 -17.50 15.03
N GLY A 358 11.70 -18.21 13.89
CA GLY A 358 11.94 -19.64 13.81
C GLY A 358 13.35 -20.04 14.25
N ILE A 359 14.39 -19.40 13.68
CA ILE A 359 15.80 -19.69 14.01
C ILE A 359 16.06 -19.44 15.49
N THR A 360 15.63 -18.32 16.04
CA THR A 360 15.93 -18.00 17.44
C THR A 360 15.05 -18.78 18.41
N THR A 361 13.86 -19.22 18.01
CA THR A 361 13.07 -20.20 18.79
C THR A 361 13.77 -21.55 18.82
N ILE A 362 14.35 -22.00 17.69
CA ILE A 362 15.21 -23.19 17.65
C ILE A 362 16.43 -22.99 18.56
N CYS A 363 17.15 -21.86 18.46
CA CYS A 363 18.31 -21.59 19.29
C CYS A 363 17.96 -21.54 20.78
N ALA A 364 16.82 -20.94 21.13
CA ALA A 364 16.34 -20.88 22.50
C ALA A 364 15.94 -22.26 23.03
N GLN A 365 15.24 -23.07 22.23
CA GLN A 365 14.89 -24.43 22.60
C GLN A 365 16.13 -25.33 22.71
N LEU A 366 17.08 -25.21 21.80
CA LEU A 366 18.38 -25.88 21.90
C LEU A 366 19.13 -25.44 23.15
N PHE A 367 19.15 -24.14 23.47
CA PHE A 367 19.77 -23.62 24.68
C PHE A 367 19.08 -24.18 25.94
N ILE A 368 17.75 -24.24 25.95
CA ILE A 368 17.00 -24.86 27.05
C ILE A 368 17.34 -26.34 27.17
N ILE A 369 17.34 -27.10 26.07
CA ILE A 369 17.72 -28.53 26.06
C ILE A 369 19.13 -28.73 26.61
N LEU A 370 20.10 -27.91 26.17
CA LEU A 370 21.51 -28.00 26.56
C LEU A 370 21.75 -27.62 28.02
N ASN A 371 20.97 -26.69 28.58
CA ASN A 371 21.13 -26.25 29.97
C ASN A 371 20.25 -27.01 30.96
N LEU A 372 19.18 -27.66 30.51
CA LEU A 372 18.30 -28.48 31.37
C LEU A 372 19.00 -29.69 31.97
N GLU A 373 20.04 -30.24 31.30
CA GLU A 373 20.89 -31.30 31.86
C GLU A 373 21.53 -30.90 33.19
N ASN A 374 21.89 -29.62 33.34
CA ASN A 374 22.51 -29.10 34.57
C ASN A 374 21.50 -28.76 35.67
N ILE A 375 20.23 -28.51 35.31
CA ILE A 375 19.19 -28.06 36.26
C ILE A 375 18.42 -29.25 36.87
N TYR A 376 18.22 -30.34 36.11
CA TYR A 376 17.38 -31.48 36.52
C TYR A 376 18.16 -32.77 36.79
N LEU A 377 19.38 -32.65 37.33
CA LEU A 377 20.26 -33.79 37.67
C LEU A 377 19.63 -34.85 38.61
N HIS A 378 18.49 -34.56 39.27
CA HIS A 378 17.84 -35.47 40.23
C HIS A 378 16.55 -36.16 39.75
N SER A 379 15.99 -35.84 38.57
CA SER A 379 14.77 -36.50 38.09
C SER A 379 14.92 -37.07 36.68
N GLN A 380 15.65 -38.18 36.55
CA GLN A 380 15.86 -38.89 35.28
C GLN A 380 14.53 -39.27 34.58
N ILE A 381 13.48 -39.57 35.35
CA ILE A 381 12.16 -39.96 34.83
C ILE A 381 11.49 -38.80 34.09
N LEU A 382 11.49 -37.59 34.65
CA LEU A 382 10.89 -36.41 34.02
C LEU A 382 11.60 -36.08 32.69
N TRP A 383 12.91 -36.29 32.65
CA TRP A 383 13.75 -35.98 31.49
C TRP A 383 13.46 -36.90 30.29
N ILE A 384 13.14 -38.18 30.52
CA ILE A 384 12.76 -39.14 29.47
C ILE A 384 11.48 -38.70 28.74
N TYR A 385 10.52 -38.07 29.43
CA TYR A 385 9.28 -37.60 28.82
C TYR A 385 9.38 -36.20 28.19
N ILE A 386 10.22 -35.32 28.76
CA ILE A 386 10.37 -33.93 28.29
C ILE A 386 11.26 -33.83 27.04
N LYS A 387 12.28 -34.67 26.89
CA LYS A 387 13.23 -34.62 25.76
C LYS A 387 12.57 -34.87 24.39
N PRO A 388 11.79 -35.96 24.18
CA PRO A 388 11.14 -36.21 22.89
C PRO A 388 10.14 -35.11 22.54
N PHE A 389 9.50 -34.55 23.56
CA PHE A 389 8.49 -33.50 23.43
C PHE A 389 9.10 -32.15 23.00
N HIS A 390 10.28 -31.80 23.49
CA HIS A 390 11.00 -30.62 23.00
C HIS A 390 11.45 -30.79 21.54
N TYR A 391 11.96 -31.96 21.15
CA TYR A 391 12.32 -32.21 19.75
C TYR A 391 11.13 -32.19 18.80
N THR A 392 9.96 -32.67 19.23
CA THR A 392 8.74 -32.55 18.41
C THR A 392 8.25 -31.10 18.34
N SER A 393 8.35 -30.32 19.42
CA SER A 393 8.00 -28.89 19.40
C SER A 393 8.84 -28.05 18.43
N ILE A 394 10.12 -28.42 18.23
CA ILE A 394 11.01 -27.79 17.23
C ILE A 394 10.46 -27.97 15.80
N LEU A 395 9.90 -29.14 15.48
CA LEU A 395 9.32 -29.44 14.16
C LEU A 395 8.04 -28.66 13.87
N PHE A 396 7.29 -28.26 14.91
CA PHE A 396 6.07 -27.47 14.78
C PHE A 396 6.33 -25.95 14.72
N LEU A 397 7.44 -25.49 15.32
CA LEU A 397 7.83 -24.07 15.32
C LEU A 397 8.62 -23.67 14.08
N PHE A 398 9.24 -24.64 13.42
CA PHE A 398 9.93 -24.44 12.16
C PHE A 398 9.30 -25.32 11.11
N PRO A 399 8.40 -24.77 10.27
CA PRO A 399 7.87 -25.56 9.19
C PRO A 399 9.06 -25.91 8.27
N ILE A 400 9.47 -27.18 8.22
CA ILE A 400 10.64 -27.65 7.44
C ILE A 400 10.62 -27.15 5.98
N TYR A 401 9.43 -26.90 5.45
CA TYR A 401 9.24 -26.33 4.13
C TYR A 401 9.84 -24.91 3.96
N TYR A 402 10.02 -24.14 5.04
CA TYR A 402 10.72 -22.84 5.03
C TYR A 402 12.15 -23.00 4.54
N ILE A 403 12.82 -24.09 4.92
CA ILE A 403 14.18 -24.37 4.47
C ILE A 403 14.17 -24.44 2.94
N PHE A 404 13.29 -25.25 2.35
CA PHE A 404 13.27 -25.42 0.90
C PHE A 404 12.86 -24.18 0.11
N TYR A 405 11.88 -23.41 0.59
CA TYR A 405 11.42 -22.21 -0.12
C TYR A 405 12.41 -21.04 0.02
N TYR A 406 12.84 -20.74 1.25
CA TYR A 406 13.70 -19.58 1.52
C TYR A 406 15.16 -19.84 1.19
N PHE A 407 15.61 -21.07 1.34
CA PHE A 407 16.90 -21.45 0.79
C PHE A 407 16.79 -21.81 -0.68
N ARG A 408 15.67 -21.71 -1.41
CA ARG A 408 15.69 -22.01 -2.86
C ARG A 408 16.68 -21.13 -3.64
N PRO A 409 16.77 -19.80 -3.43
CA PRO A 409 17.77 -18.96 -4.09
C PRO A 409 19.17 -19.21 -3.53
N LEU A 410 19.29 -19.41 -2.21
CA LEU A 410 20.58 -19.69 -1.57
C LEU A 410 21.13 -21.05 -1.99
N ILE A 411 20.30 -22.09 -2.04
CA ILE A 411 20.57 -23.42 -2.59
C ILE A 411 20.81 -23.28 -4.08
N LYS A 412 20.08 -22.48 -4.87
CA LYS A 412 20.38 -22.35 -6.31
C LYS A 412 21.78 -21.74 -6.54
N ASN A 413 22.11 -20.68 -5.81
CA ASN A 413 23.42 -20.02 -5.88
C ASN A 413 24.53 -20.88 -5.27
N ILE A 414 24.31 -21.44 -4.09
CA ILE A 414 25.23 -22.39 -3.45
C ILE A 414 25.39 -23.60 -4.36
N PHE A 415 24.35 -24.19 -4.91
CA PHE A 415 24.40 -25.39 -5.76
C PHE A 415 25.05 -25.11 -7.11
N GLN A 416 24.91 -23.90 -7.68
CA GLN A 416 25.73 -23.45 -8.81
C GLN A 416 27.20 -23.33 -8.41
N GLU A 417 27.53 -22.72 -7.27
CA GLU A 417 28.92 -22.69 -6.74
C GLU A 417 29.43 -24.08 -6.29
N PHE A 418 28.53 -24.99 -5.90
CA PHE A 418 28.81 -26.33 -5.36
C PHE A 418 29.04 -27.35 -6.47
N LEU A 419 28.45 -27.12 -7.65
CA LEU A 419 28.80 -27.84 -8.86
C LEU A 419 30.22 -27.49 -9.34
N ASP A 420 30.70 -26.30 -9.00
CA ASP A 420 32.05 -25.82 -9.36
C ASP A 420 33.13 -26.08 -8.28
N ILE A 421 32.74 -26.35 -7.02
CA ILE A 421 33.67 -26.51 -5.90
C ILE A 421 33.47 -27.86 -5.20
N ASN A 422 34.51 -28.68 -5.20
CA ASN A 422 34.60 -29.95 -4.46
C ASN A 422 34.07 -29.80 -3.02
N PHE A 423 32.98 -30.51 -2.70
CA PHE A 423 32.24 -30.48 -1.42
C PHE A 423 33.13 -30.54 -0.17
N PHE A 424 34.24 -31.28 -0.25
CA PHE A 424 35.21 -31.45 0.83
C PHE A 424 35.99 -30.16 1.17
N MET A 425 36.18 -29.26 0.20
CA MET A 425 36.82 -27.96 0.44
C MET A 425 35.87 -26.95 1.11
N PHE A 426 34.56 -27.08 0.89
CA PHE A 426 33.57 -26.20 1.49
C PHE A 426 33.44 -26.43 3.01
N ILE A 427 33.39 -27.70 3.44
CA ILE A 427 33.32 -28.06 4.87
C ILE A 427 34.53 -27.51 5.65
N LYS A 428 35.72 -27.51 5.05
CA LYS A 428 36.93 -26.90 5.67
C LYS A 428 36.88 -25.38 5.75
N LYS A 429 36.05 -24.70 4.94
CA LYS A 429 35.92 -23.23 4.93
C LYS A 429 34.81 -22.70 5.84
N ILE A 430 33.86 -23.54 6.28
CA ILE A 430 32.77 -23.13 7.19
C ILE A 430 33.28 -22.37 8.44
N PRO A 431 34.33 -22.83 9.16
CA PRO A 431 34.85 -22.10 10.32
C PRO A 431 35.36 -20.70 9.94
N LYS A 432 35.97 -20.57 8.76
CA LYS A 432 36.52 -19.31 8.24
C LYS A 432 35.41 -18.34 7.82
N ILE A 433 34.32 -18.86 7.25
CA ILE A 433 33.10 -18.09 6.92
C ILE A 433 32.42 -17.59 8.20
N ILE A 434 32.27 -18.44 9.21
CA ILE A 434 31.72 -18.06 10.52
C ILE A 434 32.58 -16.98 11.18
N LEU A 435 33.91 -17.11 11.10
CA LEU A 435 34.83 -16.15 11.71
C LEU A 435 34.84 -14.80 10.98
N VAL A 436 34.71 -14.80 9.65
CA VAL A 436 34.47 -13.58 8.86
C VAL A 436 33.12 -12.97 9.23
N PHE A 437 32.06 -13.77 9.35
CA PHE A 437 30.72 -13.28 9.72
C PHE A 437 30.72 -12.62 11.11
N ILE A 438 31.36 -13.24 12.11
CA ILE A 438 31.52 -12.65 13.45
C ILE A 438 32.34 -11.37 13.39
N LYS A 439 33.44 -11.34 12.64
CA LYS A 439 34.26 -10.14 12.46
C LYS A 439 33.47 -9.01 11.80
N THR A 440 32.67 -9.32 10.77
CA THR A 440 31.79 -8.37 10.10
C THR A 440 30.73 -7.83 11.07
N ILE A 441 30.06 -8.69 11.85
CA ILE A 441 29.11 -8.25 12.88
C ILE A 441 29.79 -7.30 13.87
N LEU A 442 30.95 -7.68 14.42
CA LEU A 442 31.68 -6.85 15.37
C LEU A 442 32.10 -5.51 14.76
N GLN A 443 32.44 -5.47 13.48
CA GLN A 443 32.86 -4.28 12.77
C GLN A 443 31.68 -3.39 12.34
N SER A 444 30.54 -3.95 11.97
CA SER A 444 29.29 -3.21 11.75
C SER A 444 28.77 -2.59 13.04
N ILE A 445 28.85 -3.35 14.13
CA ILE A 445 28.59 -2.84 15.47
C ILE A 445 29.58 -1.70 15.77
N TYR A 446 30.88 -1.84 15.44
CA TYR A 446 31.90 -0.78 15.54
C TYR A 446 31.59 0.51 14.76
N GLU A 447 31.05 0.42 13.55
CA GLU A 447 30.75 1.61 12.75
C GLU A 447 29.43 2.28 13.16
N ILE A 448 28.40 1.50 13.50
CA ILE A 448 27.19 2.03 14.15
C ILE A 448 27.56 2.77 15.45
N PHE A 449 28.63 2.33 16.15
CA PHE A 449 29.16 3.02 17.32
C PHE A 449 29.72 4.41 17.01
N PHE A 450 30.28 4.68 15.82
CA PHE A 450 30.99 5.92 15.54
C PHE A 450 30.20 6.96 14.72
N THR A 451 29.20 6.61 13.92
CA THR A 451 28.57 7.58 13.00
C THR A 451 27.50 8.49 13.62
N SER A 452 26.86 8.09 14.74
CA SER A 452 25.79 8.88 15.36
C SER A 452 26.13 9.25 16.80
N SER A 453 26.22 10.56 17.06
CA SER A 453 26.56 11.13 18.38
C SER A 453 25.59 10.69 19.49
N LYS A 454 24.36 10.30 19.13
CA LYS A 454 23.36 9.82 20.08
C LYS A 454 23.65 8.38 20.54
N TYR A 455 24.09 7.48 19.66
CA TYR A 455 24.41 6.10 20.03
C TYR A 455 25.77 5.98 20.74
N ARG A 456 26.73 6.88 20.44
CA ARG A 456 28.02 6.98 21.16
C ARG A 456 27.85 7.11 22.67
N PHE A 457 26.93 7.96 23.13
CA PHE A 457 26.71 8.17 24.56
C PHE A 457 26.24 6.90 25.28
N TYR A 458 25.23 6.22 24.73
CA TYR A 458 24.67 5.01 25.36
C TYR A 458 25.66 3.85 25.37
N LEU A 459 26.52 3.75 24.38
CA LEU A 459 27.53 2.70 24.30
C LEU A 459 28.78 3.01 25.09
N ILE A 460 29.13 4.29 25.29
CA ILE A 460 30.10 4.67 26.34
C ILE A 460 29.55 4.26 27.70
N VAL A 461 28.27 4.51 27.98
CA VAL A 461 27.63 4.07 29.23
C VAL A 461 27.62 2.53 29.35
N LEU A 462 27.24 1.81 28.29
CA LEU A 462 27.22 0.34 28.28
C LEU A 462 28.64 -0.26 28.40
N PHE A 463 29.61 0.30 27.69
CA PHE A 463 31.01 -0.13 27.73
C PHE A 463 31.64 0.15 29.09
N LEU A 464 31.43 1.36 29.65
CA LEU A 464 31.87 1.68 31.01
C LEU A 464 31.22 0.76 32.04
N PHE A 465 29.96 0.37 31.82
CA PHE A 465 29.25 -0.57 32.68
C PHE A 465 29.84 -2.00 32.59
N TYR A 466 30.11 -2.51 31.38
CA TYR A 466 30.75 -3.81 31.20
C TYR A 466 32.21 -3.83 31.67
N LEU A 467 32.94 -2.74 31.43
CA LEU A 467 34.31 -2.56 31.93
C LEU A 467 34.30 -2.55 33.46
N PHE A 468 33.36 -1.82 34.08
CA PHE A 468 33.14 -1.82 35.52
C PHE A 468 32.86 -3.23 36.04
N LEU A 469 31.94 -3.97 35.42
CA LEU A 469 31.62 -5.36 35.75
C LEU A 469 32.85 -6.28 35.64
N ALA A 470 33.65 -6.14 34.59
CA ALA A 470 34.87 -6.92 34.38
C ALA A 470 35.94 -6.60 35.44
N THR A 471 36.20 -5.32 35.73
CA THR A 471 37.11 -4.92 36.80
C THR A 471 36.63 -5.37 38.18
N LEU A 472 35.32 -5.29 38.43
CA LEU A 472 34.71 -5.74 39.68
C LEU A 472 34.87 -7.27 39.83
N SER A 473 34.69 -8.03 38.75
CA SER A 473 34.92 -9.48 38.73
C SER A 473 36.37 -9.86 39.02
N ILE A 474 37.35 -9.07 38.54
CA ILE A 474 38.78 -9.31 38.79
C ILE A 474 39.15 -8.95 40.24
N LEU A 475 38.72 -7.78 40.72
CA LEU A 475 38.96 -7.32 42.09
C LEU A 475 38.33 -8.23 43.15
N LEU A 476 37.18 -8.83 42.83
CA LEU A 476 36.49 -9.75 43.73
C LEU A 476 36.97 -11.20 43.60
N ASN A 477 37.89 -11.55 42.70
CA ASN A 477 38.25 -12.95 42.40
C ASN A 477 38.79 -13.74 43.62
N ASP A 478 39.48 -13.07 44.54
CA ASP A 478 39.96 -13.70 45.78
C ASP A 478 38.87 -13.76 46.87
N PHE A 479 37.90 -12.84 46.86
CA PHE A 479 36.70 -12.89 47.72
C PHE A 479 35.67 -13.92 47.20
N LEU A 480 35.64 -14.10 45.87
CA LEU A 480 34.76 -14.96 45.07
C LEU A 480 34.86 -16.43 45.44
N LYS A 481 36.07 -16.93 45.73
CA LYS A 481 36.28 -18.33 46.13
C LYS A 481 35.65 -18.68 47.48
N LYS A 482 35.34 -17.70 48.33
CA LYS A 482 34.85 -17.93 49.70
C LYS A 482 33.33 -17.75 49.86
N HIS A 483 32.68 -17.02 48.95
CA HIS A 483 31.27 -16.64 49.06
C HIS A 483 30.53 -16.65 47.70
N GLU A 484 30.62 -17.78 46.99
CA GLU A 484 30.11 -17.98 45.62
C GLU A 484 28.62 -17.61 45.46
N THR A 485 27.77 -17.95 46.43
CA THR A 485 26.32 -17.66 46.41
C THR A 485 25.99 -16.18 46.49
N ILE A 486 26.71 -15.41 47.31
CA ILE A 486 26.49 -13.96 47.44
C ILE A 486 26.85 -13.25 46.14
N LEU A 487 27.84 -13.76 45.39
CA LEU A 487 28.31 -13.14 44.17
C LEU A 487 27.43 -13.45 42.96
N ILE A 488 26.87 -14.66 42.86
CA ILE A 488 25.81 -14.96 41.90
C ILE A 488 24.63 -14.02 42.12
N LEU A 489 24.27 -13.75 43.38
CA LEU A 489 23.19 -12.82 43.72
C LEU A 489 23.52 -11.37 43.32
N ILE A 490 24.72 -10.87 43.62
CA ILE A 490 25.15 -9.51 43.23
C ILE A 490 25.23 -9.36 41.70
N ALA A 491 25.81 -10.33 40.99
CA ALA A 491 25.88 -10.31 39.53
C ALA A 491 24.48 -10.36 38.90
N ALA A 492 23.56 -11.14 39.47
CA ALA A 492 22.16 -11.15 39.06
C ALA A 492 21.50 -9.78 39.27
N ILE A 493 21.69 -9.15 40.44
CA ILE A 493 21.16 -7.82 40.74
C ILE A 493 21.71 -6.77 39.77
N ILE A 494 23.03 -6.74 39.52
CA ILE A 494 23.63 -5.78 38.59
C ILE A 494 23.14 -6.02 37.16
N SER A 495 23.02 -7.28 36.72
CA SER A 495 22.47 -7.64 35.41
C SER A 495 21.01 -7.17 35.26
N ILE A 496 20.19 -7.37 36.30
CA ILE A 496 18.81 -6.87 36.33
C ILE A 496 18.78 -5.34 36.23
N ILE A 497 19.60 -4.64 37.03
CA ILE A 497 19.66 -3.16 37.02
C ILE A 497 20.12 -2.67 35.64
N GLY A 498 21.17 -3.24 35.06
CA GLY A 498 21.66 -2.89 33.72
C GLY A 498 20.58 -3.12 32.65
N THR A 499 19.86 -4.24 32.73
CA THR A 499 18.75 -4.55 31.82
C THR A 499 17.61 -3.54 31.94
N ILE A 500 17.25 -3.15 33.18
CA ILE A 500 16.25 -2.11 33.44
C ILE A 500 16.70 -0.76 32.86
N ILE A 501 17.96 -0.36 33.06
CA ILE A 501 18.48 0.91 32.54
C ILE A 501 18.44 0.94 31.01
N ILE A 502 18.90 -0.14 30.35
CA ILE A 502 18.85 -0.25 28.88
C ILE A 502 17.41 -0.21 28.39
N PHE A 503 16.53 -0.97 29.04
CA PHE A 503 15.10 -1.04 28.69
C PHE A 503 14.41 0.31 28.87
N VAL A 504 14.66 1.02 29.98
CA VAL A 504 14.16 2.37 30.21
C VAL A 504 14.74 3.34 29.19
N GLY A 505 16.03 3.27 28.87
CA GLY A 505 16.66 4.10 27.84
C GLY A 505 16.03 3.91 26.46
N LEU A 506 15.79 2.65 26.06
CA LEU A 506 15.08 2.30 24.83
C LEU A 506 13.63 2.81 24.84
N ILE A 507 12.90 2.60 25.94
CA ILE A 507 11.54 3.13 26.14
C ILE A 507 11.54 4.64 25.98
N VAL A 508 12.42 5.36 26.67
CA VAL A 508 12.48 6.82 26.58
C VAL A 508 12.78 7.24 25.14
N PHE A 509 13.72 6.60 24.45
CA PHE A 509 14.10 7.00 23.10
C PHE A 509 13.01 6.72 22.06
N ILE A 510 12.38 5.54 22.13
CA ILE A 510 11.35 5.12 21.18
C ILE A 510 10.03 5.82 21.50
N ILE A 511 9.63 5.85 22.76
CA ILE A 511 8.29 6.32 23.17
C ILE A 511 8.25 7.85 23.24
N THR A 512 9.33 8.57 23.57
CA THR A 512 9.30 10.04 23.69
C THR A 512 8.86 10.75 22.40
N PRO A 513 9.37 10.41 21.19
CA PRO A 513 8.85 10.97 19.94
C PRO A 513 7.34 10.74 19.77
N TYR A 514 6.84 9.55 20.08
CA TYR A 514 5.42 9.22 19.99
C TYR A 514 4.58 10.00 21.01
N ILE A 515 5.04 10.12 22.26
CA ILE A 515 4.39 10.93 23.30
C ILE A 515 4.33 12.40 22.86
N ARG A 516 5.42 12.95 22.31
CA ARG A 516 5.46 14.33 21.82
C ARG A 516 4.48 14.55 20.67
N ASP A 517 4.45 13.64 19.70
CA ASP A 517 3.51 13.71 18.58
C ASP A 517 2.06 13.52 19.06
N TRP A 518 1.80 12.63 20.02
CA TRP A 518 0.48 12.45 20.64
C TRP A 518 0.01 13.69 21.40
N HIS A 519 0.88 14.32 22.17
CA HIS A 519 0.56 15.59 22.84
C HIS A 519 0.25 16.70 21.83
N ARG A 520 0.94 16.74 20.69
CA ARG A 520 0.64 17.69 19.60
C ARG A 520 -0.70 17.40 18.96
N LEU A 521 -1.00 16.13 18.65
CA LEU A 521 -2.30 15.71 18.13
C LEU A 521 -3.44 16.11 19.08
N ARG A 522 -3.26 15.94 20.40
CA ARG A 522 -4.26 16.35 21.42
C ARG A 522 -4.43 17.87 21.53
N LYS A 523 -3.41 18.65 21.15
CA LYS A 523 -3.46 20.12 21.15
C LYS A 523 -3.99 20.69 19.84
N LEU A 524 -4.32 19.86 18.85
CA LEU A 524 -4.93 20.35 17.61
C LEU A 524 -6.30 20.94 17.93
N VAL A 525 -6.36 22.27 17.83
CA VAL A 525 -7.62 23.00 17.89
C VAL A 525 -8.26 22.94 16.51
N ARG A 526 -9.59 22.77 16.48
CA ARG A 526 -10.36 22.81 15.23
C ARG A 526 -10.28 24.22 14.65
N ASN A 527 -9.42 24.40 13.65
CA ASN A 527 -9.42 25.57 12.78
C ASN A 527 -10.20 25.23 11.51
N GLU A 528 -11.28 25.95 11.26
CA GLU A 528 -12.11 25.76 10.06
C GLU A 528 -11.43 26.28 8.79
N HIS A 529 -10.43 27.15 8.94
CA HIS A 529 -9.69 27.77 7.85
C HIS A 529 -8.23 27.30 7.86
N LEU A 530 -7.98 26.05 7.47
CA LEU A 530 -6.62 25.56 7.24
C LEU A 530 -6.22 25.78 5.78
N THR A 531 -5.01 26.28 5.56
CA THR A 531 -4.38 26.33 4.23
C THR A 531 -3.57 25.06 3.98
N ARG A 532 -3.22 24.77 2.71
CA ARG A 532 -2.34 23.63 2.40
C ARG A 532 -0.94 23.82 2.97
N ASP A 533 -0.46 25.06 3.06
CA ASP A 533 0.82 25.39 3.71
C ASP A 533 0.78 25.13 5.22
N ASP A 534 -0.32 25.45 5.90
CA ASP A 534 -0.49 25.09 7.31
C ASP A 534 -0.37 23.57 7.50
N ILE A 535 -1.01 22.79 6.61
CA ILE A 535 -0.96 21.33 6.65
C ILE A 535 0.48 20.84 6.47
N GLU A 536 1.22 21.38 5.51
CA GLU A 536 2.62 21.02 5.28
C GLU A 536 3.50 21.36 6.51
N GLN A 537 3.35 22.56 7.06
CA GLN A 537 4.09 22.98 8.25
C GLN A 537 3.79 22.07 9.44
N GLN A 538 2.52 21.71 9.66
CA GLN A 538 2.15 20.78 10.72
C GLN A 538 2.75 19.38 10.48
N LEU A 539 2.76 18.88 9.24
CA LEU A 539 3.39 17.60 8.91
C LEU A 539 4.89 17.58 9.21
N LYS A 540 5.61 18.69 8.94
CA LYS A 540 7.05 18.84 9.26
C LYS A 540 7.31 18.80 10.77
N VAL A 541 6.35 19.22 11.59
CA VAL A 541 6.49 19.22 13.04
C VAL A 541 6.50 17.78 13.60
N TYR A 542 5.69 16.87 13.05
CA TYR A 542 5.59 15.48 13.50
C TYR A 542 6.83 14.67 13.14
N LYS A 543 7.45 14.04 14.15
CA LYS A 543 8.71 13.29 13.97
C LYS A 543 8.47 11.88 13.47
N THR A 544 7.38 11.27 13.89
CA THR A 544 7.04 9.87 13.60
C THR A 544 6.04 9.77 12.45
N SER A 545 6.08 8.66 11.71
CA SER A 545 5.05 8.35 10.70
C SER A 545 3.67 8.20 11.34
N TRP A 546 3.61 7.65 12.55
CA TRP A 546 2.38 7.55 13.34
C TRP A 546 1.77 8.93 13.64
N GLY A 547 2.58 9.91 14.03
CA GLY A 547 2.12 11.28 14.28
C GLY A 547 1.55 11.94 13.03
N ARG A 548 2.26 11.83 11.89
CA ARG A 548 1.78 12.33 10.59
C ARG A 548 0.48 11.64 10.17
N MET A 549 0.41 10.32 10.28
CA MET A 549 -0.79 9.53 9.99
C MET A 549 -1.97 9.94 10.88
N GLY A 550 -1.73 10.16 12.17
CA GLY A 550 -2.76 10.65 13.10
C GLY A 550 -3.30 12.02 12.70
N TYR A 551 -2.44 12.91 12.22
CA TYR A 551 -2.85 14.24 11.76
C TYR A 551 -3.67 14.17 10.47
N ILE A 552 -3.23 13.39 9.48
CA ILE A 552 -3.99 13.20 8.23
C ILE A 552 -5.35 12.55 8.49
N ASN A 553 -5.43 11.55 9.38
CA ASN A 553 -6.72 10.97 9.78
C ASN A 553 -7.61 11.98 10.49
N PHE A 554 -7.04 12.90 11.28
CA PHE A 554 -7.80 14.01 11.85
C PHE A 554 -8.40 14.91 10.74
N LEU A 555 -7.61 15.30 9.74
CA LEU A 555 -8.11 16.09 8.59
C LEU A 555 -9.24 15.36 7.85
N TRP A 556 -9.07 14.05 7.62
CA TRP A 556 -10.06 13.18 6.98
C TRP A 556 -11.37 13.13 7.76
N ASN A 557 -11.31 12.82 9.05
CA ASN A 557 -12.48 12.64 9.90
C ASN A 557 -13.24 13.96 10.13
N GLN A 558 -12.55 15.09 10.10
CA GLN A 558 -13.16 16.42 10.21
C GLN A 558 -13.66 16.97 8.86
N ASN A 559 -13.43 16.25 7.76
CA ASN A 559 -13.79 16.67 6.40
C ASN A 559 -13.32 18.09 6.05
N ILE A 560 -12.12 18.44 6.51
CA ILE A 560 -11.52 19.76 6.30
C ILE A 560 -11.21 19.93 4.82
N ARG A 561 -11.53 21.11 4.25
CA ARG A 561 -11.23 21.47 2.86
C ARG A 561 -10.28 22.68 2.85
N PRO A 562 -9.00 22.51 2.50
CA PRO A 562 -8.06 23.61 2.56
C PRO A 562 -8.28 24.62 1.42
N THR A 563 -7.99 25.90 1.68
CA THR A 563 -8.37 27.02 0.79
C THR A 563 -7.23 27.57 -0.10
N SER A 564 -6.01 27.06 0.02
CA SER A 564 -4.84 27.48 -0.77
C SER A 564 -4.26 26.33 -1.59
N ASN A 565 -3.47 26.61 -2.63
CA ASN A 565 -2.63 25.60 -3.28
C ASN A 565 -1.43 25.23 -2.38
N TRP A 566 -0.81 24.08 -2.65
CA TRP A 566 0.48 23.72 -2.03
C TRP A 566 1.56 24.71 -2.47
N THR A 567 2.47 25.10 -1.59
CA THR A 567 3.64 25.93 -1.98
C THR A 567 4.59 25.19 -2.91
N THR A 568 4.77 23.88 -2.69
CA THR A 568 5.54 22.97 -3.54
C THR A 568 4.67 21.84 -4.06
N ASN A 569 5.27 20.75 -4.53
CA ASN A 569 4.56 19.50 -4.77
C ASN A 569 3.89 18.96 -3.50
N LEU A 570 2.89 18.10 -3.67
CA LEU A 570 2.24 17.36 -2.58
C LEU A 570 3.32 16.74 -1.65
N PRO A 571 3.31 17.02 -0.34
CA PRO A 571 4.33 16.53 0.57
C PRO A 571 4.44 15.01 0.57
N ASN A 572 5.65 14.49 0.33
CA ASN A 572 5.94 13.06 0.29
C ASN A 572 7.07 12.71 1.26
N TYR A 573 6.72 12.10 2.38
CA TYR A 573 7.64 11.64 3.43
C TYR A 573 8.04 10.16 3.27
N LYS A 574 7.62 9.52 2.17
CA LYS A 574 7.84 8.08 1.89
C LYS A 574 7.32 7.18 3.01
N ASP A 575 6.14 7.53 3.52
CA ASP A 575 5.40 6.77 4.53
C ASP A 575 3.91 6.70 4.18
N GLU A 576 3.16 5.85 4.87
CA GLU A 576 1.73 5.65 4.63
C GLU A 576 0.90 6.94 4.78
N ALA A 577 1.37 7.91 5.56
CA ALA A 577 0.68 9.20 5.73
C ALA A 577 0.70 10.01 4.43
N SER A 578 1.75 9.86 3.62
CA SER A 578 1.88 10.51 2.31
C SER A 578 0.85 9.96 1.32
N SER A 579 0.63 8.64 1.31
CA SER A 579 -0.40 8.00 0.49
C SER A 579 -1.81 8.42 0.91
N LEU A 580 -2.07 8.51 2.22
CA LEU A 580 -3.36 8.98 2.73
C LEU A 580 -3.60 10.47 2.43
N LEU A 581 -2.56 11.30 2.51
CA LEU A 581 -2.64 12.71 2.11
C LEU A 581 -2.96 12.84 0.62
N ALA A 582 -2.37 12.01 -0.23
CA ALA A 582 -2.69 11.98 -1.66
C ALA A 582 -4.14 11.58 -1.95
N ARG A 583 -4.71 10.65 -1.17
CA ARG A 583 -6.16 10.32 -1.21
C ARG A 583 -7.04 11.49 -0.77
N LEU A 584 -6.61 12.26 0.25
CA LEU A 584 -7.32 13.49 0.63
C LEU A 584 -7.26 14.55 -0.45
N GLU A 585 -6.10 14.73 -1.08
CA GLU A 585 -5.96 15.68 -2.19
C GLU A 585 -6.88 15.29 -3.36
N GLU A 586 -6.94 14.00 -3.72
CA GLU A 586 -7.91 13.50 -4.71
C GLU A 586 -9.34 13.93 -4.36
N LYS A 587 -9.75 13.74 -3.10
CA LYS A 587 -11.08 14.15 -2.61
C LYS A 587 -11.27 15.66 -2.62
N TRP A 588 -10.26 16.44 -2.25
CA TRP A 588 -10.33 17.91 -2.25
C TRP A 588 -10.45 18.49 -3.65
N LEU A 589 -9.85 17.82 -4.62
CA LEU A 589 -9.97 18.15 -6.05
C LEU A 589 -11.28 17.63 -6.67
N GLY A 590 -12.12 16.92 -5.91
CA GLY A 590 -13.38 16.35 -6.41
C GLY A 590 -13.18 15.20 -7.39
N LEU A 591 -12.01 14.55 -7.31
CA LEU A 591 -11.60 13.46 -8.18
C LEU A 591 -12.03 12.08 -7.63
N ASP A 592 -12.65 11.98 -6.46
CA ASP A 592 -13.02 10.70 -5.82
C ASP A 592 -14.36 10.10 -6.28
N ARG A 593 -14.82 10.41 -7.51
CA ARG A 593 -16.12 9.98 -8.05
C ARG A 593 -16.21 8.49 -8.39
#